data_AF-A0A928L3F0-F1
#
_entry.id   AF-A0A928L3F0-F1
#
_cell.length_a   1.000
_cell.length_b   1.000
_cell.length_c   1.000
_cell.angle_alpha   90.00
_cell.angle_beta   90.00
_cell.angle_gamma   90.00
#
_symmetry.space_group_name_H-M   'P 1'
#
loop_
_entity.id
_entity.type
_entity.pdbx_description
1 polymer ?
#
loop_
_entity_poly.entity_id
_entity_poly.type
_entity_poly.pdbx_seq_one_letter_code
_entity_poly.pdbx_strand_id
1 'polypeptide(L)'
;MEHIIYLAASEGTEACRYEFFCMACGCRLILLTGLGRYGNLGAFRCPGCRKHYYATRDDYIIGNAYIYEHGSHPAGYLSGNKDPLITLRDQYSPRHPMKK
;
A
#
# COMPACT_ATOMS: atom_id res chain seq x y z
N MET A 1 -3.97 13.53 -12.53
CA MET A 1 -2.64 12.90 -12.65
C MET A 1 -2.61 11.75 -11.65
N GLU A 2 -2.24 10.54 -12.07
CA GLU A 2 -2.15 9.38 -11.19
C GLU A 2 -0.72 9.27 -10.64
N HIS A 3 -0.57 9.07 -9.33
CA HIS A 3 0.74 8.85 -8.72
C HIS A 3 0.88 7.40 -8.27
N ILE A 4 1.85 6.70 -8.84
CA ILE A 4 2.14 5.30 -8.51
C ILE A 4 3.25 5.26 -7.46
N ILE A 5 3.05 4.49 -6.40
CA ILE A 5 4.04 4.22 -5.36
C ILE A 5 4.22 2.71 -5.26
N TYR A 6 5.45 2.25 -5.40
CA TYR A 6 5.84 0.86 -5.18
C TYR A 6 6.22 0.68 -3.71
N LEU A 7 5.54 -0.24 -3.03
CA LEU A 7 5.75 -0.60 -1.62
C LEU A 7 6.23 -2.04 -1.54
N ALA A 8 7.48 -2.25 -1.08
CA ALA A 8 8.12 -3.57 -1.08
C ALA A 8 8.00 -4.32 -2.43
N ALA A 9 8.02 -3.56 -3.53
CA ALA A 9 7.88 -4.02 -4.90
C ALA A 9 8.84 -3.26 -5.82
N SER A 10 9.07 -3.81 -7.01
CA SER A 10 9.81 -3.17 -8.09
C SER A 10 8.88 -2.93 -9.28
N GLU A 11 9.24 -1.97 -10.12
CA GLU A 11 8.56 -1.77 -11.40
C GLU A 11 8.66 -3.03 -12.27
N GLY A 12 7.57 -3.40 -12.94
CA GLY A 12 7.50 -4.58 -13.81
C GLY A 12 7.27 -5.92 -13.11
N THR A 13 7.19 -5.97 -11.76
CA THR A 13 6.79 -7.20 -11.05
C THR A 13 5.28 -7.30 -10.90
N GLU A 14 4.73 -8.51 -10.89
CA GLU A 14 3.32 -8.73 -10.54
C GLU A 14 3.03 -8.14 -9.15
N ALA A 15 1.96 -7.35 -9.05
CA ALA A 15 1.67 -6.57 -7.87
C ALA A 15 0.18 -6.54 -7.53
N CYS A 16 -0.14 -6.53 -6.24
CA CYS A 16 -1.45 -6.14 -5.73
C CYS A 16 -1.62 -4.63 -5.88
N ARG A 17 -2.84 -4.18 -6.19
CA ARG A 17 -3.13 -2.77 -6.46
C ARG A 17 -4.14 -2.24 -5.45
N TYR A 18 -3.77 -1.15 -4.79
CA TYR A 18 -4.64 -0.44 -3.86
C TYR A 18 -4.77 1.01 -4.29
N GLU A 19 -5.99 1.53 -4.21
CA GLU A 19 -6.25 2.94 -4.44
C GLU A 19 -6.34 3.65 -3.08
N PHE A 20 -5.48 4.64 -2.89
CA PHE A 20 -5.39 5.41 -1.65
C PHE A 20 -5.65 6.89 -1.94
N PHE A 21 -6.52 7.49 -1.16
CA PHE A 21 -6.73 8.94 -1.15
C PHE A 21 -6.07 9.53 0.08
N CYS A 22 -5.16 10.47 -0.13
CA CYS A 22 -4.51 11.16 0.97
C CYS A 22 -5.53 11.96 1.79
N MET A 23 -5.71 11.61 3.06
CA MET A 23 -6.68 12.27 3.95
C MET A 23 -6.39 13.75 4.17
N ALA A 24 -5.14 14.19 4.00
CA ALA A 24 -4.75 15.58 4.22
C ALA A 24 -4.99 16.50 3.00
N CYS A 25 -4.92 15.98 1.76
CA CYS A 25 -5.01 16.82 0.56
C CYS A 25 -5.86 16.25 -0.58
N GLY A 26 -6.50 15.10 -0.40
CA GLY A 26 -7.35 14.46 -1.41
C GLY A 26 -6.60 13.91 -2.63
N CYS A 27 -5.27 14.00 -2.66
CA CYS A 27 -4.46 13.47 -3.75
C CYS A 27 -4.69 11.95 -3.88
N ARG A 28 -4.95 11.47 -5.10
CA ARG A 28 -5.17 10.06 -5.43
C ARG A 28 -3.84 9.38 -5.74
N LEU A 29 -3.59 8.25 -5.09
CA LEU A 29 -2.39 7.44 -5.22
C LEU A 29 -2.76 5.99 -5.52
N ILE A 30 -1.94 5.35 -6.35
CA ILE A 30 -1.97 3.92 -6.57
C ILE A 30 -0.79 3.31 -5.84
N LEU A 31 -1.09 2.47 -4.86
CA LEU A 31 -0.09 1.71 -4.11
C LEU A 31 0.02 0.33 -4.75
N LEU A 32 1.21 -0.02 -5.22
CA LEU A 32 1.54 -1.32 -5.78
C LEU A 32 2.42 -2.09 -4.80
N THR A 33 2.03 -3.30 -4.44
CA THR A 33 2.80 -4.16 -3.52
C THR A 33 3.16 -5.46 -4.22
N GLY A 34 4.33 -6.03 -3.94
CA GLY A 34 4.72 -7.29 -4.59
C GLY A 34 3.75 -8.43 -4.27
N LEU A 35 3.46 -9.29 -5.25
CA LEU A 35 2.66 -10.49 -4.99
C LEU A 35 3.26 -11.34 -3.86
N GLY A 36 2.40 -11.85 -2.98
CA GLY A 36 2.82 -12.67 -1.83
C GLY A 36 3.57 -11.90 -0.73
N ARG A 37 3.75 -10.57 -0.84
CA ARG A 37 4.29 -9.76 0.24
C ARG A 37 3.20 -9.50 1.29
N TYR A 38 3.49 -9.79 2.54
CA TYR A 38 2.61 -9.55 3.69
C TYR A 38 3.44 -8.94 4.84
N GLY A 39 2.75 -8.40 5.84
CA GLY A 39 3.37 -7.70 6.95
C GLY A 39 3.75 -6.27 6.60
N ASN A 40 4.93 -5.83 7.03
CA ASN A 40 5.43 -4.48 6.83
C ASN A 40 5.80 -4.21 5.36
N LEU A 41 5.15 -3.22 4.73
CA LEU A 41 5.42 -2.80 3.35
C LEU A 41 6.29 -1.53 3.26
N GLY A 42 6.54 -0.87 4.39
CA GLY A 42 7.35 0.33 4.51
C GLY A 42 6.57 1.64 4.52
N ALA A 43 7.32 2.74 4.63
CA ALA A 43 6.80 4.10 4.64
C ALA A 43 6.70 4.69 3.23
N PHE A 44 5.75 5.58 3.01
CA PHE A 44 5.63 6.36 1.79
C PHE A 44 5.18 7.79 2.07
N ARG A 45 5.35 8.67 1.08
CA ARG A 45 4.98 10.09 1.17
C ARG A 45 3.93 10.42 0.14
N CYS A 46 2.91 11.17 0.54
CA CYS A 46 1.98 11.75 -0.43
C CYS A 46 2.73 12.74 -1.34
N PRO A 47 2.64 12.62 -2.67
CA PRO A 47 3.30 13.57 -3.58
C PRO A 47 2.66 14.96 -3.54
N GLY A 48 1.37 15.05 -3.21
CA GLY A 48 0.64 16.33 -3.12
C GLY A 48 0.99 17.17 -1.89
N CYS A 49 0.96 16.59 -0.68
CA CYS A 49 1.19 17.34 0.57
C CYS A 49 2.43 16.90 1.36
N ARG A 50 3.20 15.92 0.85
CA ARG A 50 4.40 15.37 1.50
C ARG A 50 4.16 14.71 2.86
N LYS A 51 2.92 14.56 3.33
CA LYS A 51 2.58 13.80 4.54
C LYS A 51 3.09 12.36 4.45
N HIS A 52 3.65 11.84 5.55
CA HIS A 52 4.18 10.48 5.62
C HIS A 52 3.14 9.52 6.13
N TYR A 53 3.09 8.37 5.49
CA TYR A 53 2.25 7.25 5.83
C TYR A 53 3.10 5.99 5.93
N TYR A 54 2.54 4.97 6.55
CA TYR A 54 3.13 3.66 6.68
C TYR A 54 2.10 2.60 6.32
N ALA A 55 2.52 1.54 5.62
CA ALA A 55 1.63 0.51 5.11
C ALA A 55 2.00 -0.88 5.63
N THR A 56 0.97 -1.66 5.98
CA THR A 56 1.07 -3.10 6.20
C THR A 56 0.06 -3.84 5.33
N ARG A 57 0.23 -5.16 5.18
CA ARG A 57 -0.74 -6.03 4.49
C ARG A 57 -0.92 -7.33 5.28
N ASP A 58 -2.13 -7.85 5.32
CA ASP A 58 -2.39 -9.18 5.91
C ASP A 58 -1.89 -10.31 4.98
N ASP A 59 -1.90 -11.54 5.48
CA ASP A 59 -1.36 -12.73 4.82
C ASP A 59 -2.40 -13.46 3.95
N TYR A 60 -3.58 -12.88 3.74
CA TYR A 60 -4.61 -13.47 2.89
C TYR A 60 -4.28 -13.33 1.39
N ILE A 61 -4.74 -14.31 0.59
CA ILE A 61 -4.56 -14.34 -0.87
C ILE A 61 -5.10 -13.06 -1.51
N ILE A 62 -6.30 -12.64 -1.10
CA ILE A 62 -6.87 -11.31 -1.38
C ILE A 62 -6.78 -10.51 -0.09
N GLY A 63 -5.57 -10.00 0.15
CA GLY A 63 -5.27 -9.31 1.39
C GLY A 63 -5.77 -7.87 1.44
N ASN A 64 -5.99 -7.35 2.64
CA ASN A 64 -6.17 -5.92 2.85
C ASN A 64 -4.81 -5.27 3.11
N ALA A 65 -4.63 -4.06 2.56
CA ALA A 65 -3.57 -3.16 2.99
C ALA A 65 -4.10 -2.19 4.05
N TYR A 66 -3.31 -1.95 5.07
CA TYR A 66 -3.66 -1.08 6.20
C TYR A 66 -2.70 0.10 6.22
N ILE A 67 -3.26 1.31 6.27
CA ILE A 67 -2.49 2.56 6.24
C ILE A 67 -2.54 3.21 7.61
N TYR A 68 -1.39 3.69 8.05
CA TYR A 68 -1.18 4.41 9.31
C TYR A 68 -0.49 5.75 9.04
N GLU A 69 -0.63 6.68 9.98
CA GLU A 69 0.23 7.86 10.01
C GLU A 69 1.65 7.44 10.43
N HIS A 70 2.67 8.00 9.78
CA HIS A 70 4.04 7.62 10.10
C HIS A 70 4.39 8.02 11.54
N GLY A 71 4.91 7.06 12.33
CA GLY A 71 5.25 7.27 13.74
C GLY A 71 4.11 6.99 14.73
N SER A 72 2.88 6.76 14.27
CA SER A 72 1.78 6.33 15.16
C SER A 72 1.77 4.83 15.43
N HIS A 73 2.58 4.04 14.70
CA HIS A 73 2.65 2.59 14.85
C HIS A 73 4.11 2.10 14.80
N PRO A 74 4.56 1.23 15.73
CA PRO A 74 5.92 0.69 15.71
C PRO A 74 6.12 -0.24 14.50
N ALA A 75 7.18 0.03 13.73
CA ALA A 75 7.59 -0.80 12.60
C ALA A 75 7.99 -2.20 13.09
N GLY A 76 7.12 -3.19 12.90
CA GLY A 76 7.41 -4.59 13.24
C GLY A 76 6.25 -5.40 13.80
N TYR A 77 5.11 -4.77 14.10
CA TYR A 77 3.97 -5.48 14.67
C TYR A 77 3.13 -6.20 13.60
N LEU A 78 3.39 -7.50 13.40
CA LEU A 78 2.52 -8.40 12.64
C LEU A 78 1.18 -8.68 13.37
N SER A 79 1.11 -8.46 14.68
CA SER A 79 -0.10 -8.64 15.51
C SER A 79 -0.99 -7.38 15.62
N GLY A 80 -0.67 -6.31 14.88
CA GLY A 80 -1.07 -4.94 15.22
C GLY A 80 -1.95 -4.20 14.22
N ASN A 81 -2.75 -4.86 13.37
CA ASN A 81 -3.77 -4.12 12.59
C ASN A 81 -4.93 -3.57 13.46
N LYS A 82 -4.66 -3.23 14.71
CA LYS A 82 -5.59 -2.51 15.57
C LYS A 82 -5.65 -1.06 15.09
N ASP A 83 -6.86 -0.66 14.73
CA ASP A 83 -7.24 0.73 14.44
C ASP A 83 -6.43 1.39 13.31
N PRO A 84 -6.42 0.80 12.09
CA PRO A 84 -5.82 1.45 10.93
C PRO A 84 -6.51 2.77 10.64
N LEU A 85 -5.76 3.75 10.14
CA LEU A 85 -6.36 4.98 9.63
C LEU A 85 -7.27 4.67 8.44
N ILE A 86 -6.82 3.76 7.57
CA ILE A 86 -7.59 3.29 6.42
C ILE A 86 -7.29 1.81 6.16
N THR A 87 -8.34 1.04 5.86
CA THR A 87 -8.24 -0.31 5.30
C THR A 87 -8.56 -0.26 3.81
N LEU A 88 -7.63 -0.74 2.99
CA LEU A 88 -7.75 -0.81 1.53
C LEU A 88 -7.87 -2.26 1.11
N ARG A 89 -8.87 -2.55 0.27
CA ARG A 89 -9.03 -3.88 -0.32
C ARG A 89 -8.19 -3.99 -1.57
N ASP A 90 -7.52 -5.12 -1.76
CA ASP A 90 -6.81 -5.42 -2.99
C ASP A 90 -7.80 -5.37 -4.16
N GLN A 91 -7.48 -4.58 -5.17
CA GLN A 91 -8.22 -4.50 -6.42
C GLN A 91 -7.63 -5.45 -7.46
N TYR A 92 -7.05 -6.57 -7.01
CA TYR A 92 -6.27 -7.51 -7.81
C TYR A 92 -6.77 -7.57 -9.26
N SER A 93 -5.97 -7.01 -10.15
CA SER A 93 -6.24 -7.01 -11.58
C SER A 93 -5.28 -8.00 -12.20
N PRO A 94 -5.73 -9.17 -12.69
CA PRO A 94 -4.88 -10.18 -13.32
C PRO A 94 -4.31 -9.73 -14.69
N ARG A 95 -4.07 -8.44 -14.90
CA ARG A 95 -3.61 -7.88 -16.17
C ARG A 95 -2.28 -7.15 -16.00
N HIS A 96 -1.20 -7.91 -16.13
CA HIS A 96 -0.17 -7.63 -17.11
C HIS A 96 0.50 -8.95 -17.52
N PRO A 97 -0.06 -9.69 -18.51
CA PRO A 97 0.79 -10.61 -19.24
C PRO A 97 1.91 -9.78 -19.88
N MET A 98 3.15 -10.00 -19.44
CA MET A 98 4.31 -9.61 -20.22
C MET A 98 4.12 -10.22 -21.61
N LYS A 99 3.93 -9.38 -22.63
CA LYS A 99 4.09 -9.84 -24.00
C LYS A 99 5.53 -10.37 -24.10
N LYS A 100 5.64 -11.65 -24.45
CA LYS A 100 6.89 -12.30 -24.86
C LYS A 100 7.54 -11.54 -26.01
#